data_AF-A0A1G5C1C1-F1
#
_entry.id   AF-A0A1G5C1C1-F1
#
_cell.length_a   1.000
_cell.length_b   1.000
_cell.length_c   1.000
_cell.angle_alpha   90.00
_cell.angle_beta   90.00
_cell.angle_gamma   90.00
#
_symmetry.space_group_name_H-M   'P 1'
#
loop_
_entity.id
_entity.type
_entity.pdbx_description
1 polymer ?
#
loop_
_entity_poly.entity_id
_entity_poly.type
_entity_poly.pdbx_seq_one_letter_code
_entity_poly.pdbx_strand_id
1 'polypeptide(L)'
;MTLPDTQPTPGMFSGSEIAELCDAIKDVHRLLTSVGGFFHELNGAENPSGNGLQIDFKMWGLRTIAEDLLTRQYAKINRMVAVYKEEQDKMKRVAG
;
A
#
# COMPACT_ATOMS: atom_id res chain seq x y z
N MET A 1 28.81 42.41 12.72
CA MET A 1 27.38 42.08 12.60
C MET A 1 27.27 40.58 12.44
N THR A 2 26.98 39.87 13.51
CA THR A 2 26.75 38.42 13.51
C THR A 2 25.30 38.16 13.11
N LEU A 3 25.09 37.42 12.01
CA LEU A 3 23.78 36.87 11.67
C LEU A 3 23.28 36.00 12.84
N PRO A 4 22.01 36.06 13.22
CA PRO A 4 21.46 35.08 14.15
C PRO A 4 21.42 33.73 13.45
N ASP A 5 22.00 32.72 14.11
CA ASP A 5 21.85 31.31 13.77
C ASP A 5 20.38 31.00 13.54
N THR A 6 20.04 30.67 12.30
CA THR A 6 18.77 30.06 11.95
C THR A 6 18.72 28.74 12.70
N GLN A 7 18.05 28.70 13.86
CA GLN A 7 17.78 27.45 14.55
C GLN A 7 17.16 26.48 13.54
N PRO A 8 17.68 25.26 13.39
CA PRO A 8 17.01 24.26 12.58
C PRO A 8 15.69 23.98 13.29
N THR A 9 14.60 24.47 12.70
CA THR A 9 13.25 24.03 13.05
C THR A 9 13.30 22.50 13.08
N PRO A 10 12.88 21.83 14.17
CA PRO A 10 12.84 20.38 14.21
C PRO A 10 12.05 19.92 12.99
N GLY A 11 12.73 19.31 12.03
CA GLY A 11 12.19 19.01 10.71
C GLY A 11 10.92 18.18 10.88
N MET A 12 9.78 18.86 10.79
CA MET A 12 8.46 18.24 10.80
C MET A 12 8.39 17.50 9.47
N PHE A 13 8.36 16.17 9.55
CA PHE A 13 8.37 15.23 8.44
C PHE A 13 9.69 15.12 7.65
N SER A 14 10.30 13.94 7.73
CA SER A 14 11.06 13.34 6.62
C SER A 14 10.08 13.02 5.48
N GLY A 15 9.45 14.03 4.89
CA GLY A 15 8.22 13.93 4.08
C GLY A 15 8.31 13.06 2.82
N SER A 16 9.51 12.61 2.43
CA SER A 16 9.70 11.65 1.34
C SER A 16 9.04 10.30 1.65
N GLU A 17 9.14 9.80 2.89
CA GLU A 17 8.64 8.46 3.23
C GLU A 17 7.10 8.36 3.10
N ILE A 18 6.36 9.41 3.48
CA ILE A 18 4.89 9.41 3.36
C ILE A 18 4.45 9.47 1.89
N ALA A 19 5.12 10.27 1.06
CA ALA A 19 4.83 10.35 -0.36
C ALA A 19 5.08 9.00 -1.05
N GLU A 20 6.23 8.38 -0.77
CA GLU A 20 6.59 7.05 -1.26
C GLU A 20 5.61 5.96 -0.80
N LEU A 21 5.16 5.99 0.46
CA LEU A 21 4.13 5.08 0.97
C LEU A 21 2.80 5.27 0.25
N CYS A 22 2.37 6.52 0.03
CA CYS A 22 1.15 6.82 -0.70
C CYS A 22 1.20 6.28 -2.13
N ASP A 23 2.29 6.50 -2.84
CA ASP A 23 2.44 6.04 -4.22
C ASP A 23 2.51 4.51 -4.29
N ALA A 24 3.23 3.87 -3.37
CA ALA A 24 3.27 2.41 -3.30
C ALA A 24 1.89 1.80 -2.95
N ILE A 25 1.07 2.46 -2.12
CA ILE A 25 -0.31 2.03 -1.85
C ILE A 25 -1.18 2.16 -3.11
N LYS A 26 -1.06 3.26 -3.87
CA LYS A 26 -1.80 3.46 -5.12
C LYS A 26 -1.42 2.40 -6.16
N ASP A 27 -0.14 2.07 -6.28
CA ASP A 27 0.33 1.06 -7.22
C ASP A 27 -0.18 -0.33 -6.88
N VAL A 28 -0.13 -0.72 -5.59
CA VAL A 28 -0.71 -1.99 -5.14
C VAL A 28 -2.23 -2.01 -5.39
N HIS A 29 -2.93 -0.90 -5.15
CA HIS A 29 -4.36 -0.80 -5.45
C HIS A 29 -4.66 -0.96 -6.95
N ARG A 30 -3.86 -0.35 -7.83
CA ARG A 30 -3.98 -0.54 -9.29
C ARG A 30 -3.80 -2.01 -9.69
N LEU A 31 -2.81 -2.70 -9.12
CA LEU A 31 -2.58 -4.12 -9.35
C LEU A 31 -3.77 -4.98 -8.88
N LEU A 32 -4.33 -4.68 -7.71
CA LEU A 32 -5.53 -5.34 -7.20
C LEU A 32 -6.73 -5.16 -8.14
N THR A 33 -6.92 -3.96 -8.70
CA THR A 33 -7.96 -3.70 -9.71
C THR A 33 -7.75 -4.56 -10.96
N SER A 34 -6.51 -4.67 -11.47
CA SER A 34 -6.20 -5.54 -12.60
C SER A 34 -6.48 -7.02 -12.29
N VAL A 35 -6.10 -7.50 -11.10
CA VAL A 35 -6.40 -8.87 -10.65
C VAL A 35 -7.91 -9.11 -10.55
N GLY A 36 -8.67 -8.14 -10.03
CA GLY A 36 -10.13 -8.18 -10.02
C GLY A 36 -10.75 -8.26 -11.42
N GLY A 37 -10.17 -7.55 -12.39
CA GLY A 37 -10.54 -7.66 -13.80
C GLY A 37 -10.38 -9.08 -14.34
N PHE A 38 -9.21 -9.69 -14.12
CA PHE A 38 -8.96 -11.08 -14.54
C PHE A 38 -9.91 -12.09 -13.86
N PHE A 39 -10.25 -11.87 -12.59
CA PHE A 39 -11.26 -12.68 -11.88
C PHE A 39 -12.64 -12.59 -12.56
N HIS A 40 -13.04 -11.39 -12.97
CA HIS A 40 -14.31 -11.19 -13.66
C HIS A 40 -14.33 -11.88 -15.04
N GLU A 41 -13.24 -11.73 -15.81
CA GLU A 41 -13.09 -12.37 -17.12
C GLU A 41 -13.14 -13.91 -17.03
N LEU A 42 -12.45 -14.51 -16.04
CA LEU A 42 -12.45 -15.95 -15.86
C LEU A 42 -13.80 -16.50 -15.39
N ASN A 43 -14.54 -15.76 -14.56
CA ASN A 43 -15.89 -16.14 -14.15
C ASN A 43 -16.92 -16.02 -15.28
N GLY A 44 -16.71 -15.11 -16.24
CA GLY A 44 -17.56 -14.94 -17.42
C GLY A 44 -17.27 -15.93 -18.56
N ALA A 45 -16.18 -16.68 -18.49
CA ALA A 45 -15.83 -17.69 -19.47
C ALA A 45 -16.65 -18.97 -19.24
N GLU A 46 -17.86 -19.04 -19.81
CA GLU A 46 -18.61 -20.29 -19.91
C GLU A 46 -17.76 -21.35 -20.63
N ASN A 47 -17.77 -22.58 -20.11
CA ASN A 47 -16.88 -23.64 -20.55
C ASN A 47 -17.64 -24.75 -21.28
N PRO A 48 -17.99 -24.59 -22.57
CA PRO A 48 -18.65 -25.64 -23.36
C PRO A 48 -17.72 -26.81 -23.71
N SER A 49 -16.41 -26.72 -23.40
CA SER A 49 -15.37 -27.65 -23.83
C SER A 49 -14.69 -28.46 -22.70
N GLY A 50 -15.18 -28.37 -21.45
CA GLY A 50 -14.78 -29.28 -20.36
C GLY A 50 -13.47 -28.94 -19.64
N ASN A 51 -12.88 -27.76 -19.84
CA ASN A 51 -11.59 -27.38 -19.25
C ASN A 51 -11.69 -26.77 -17.83
N GLY A 52 -12.60 -27.27 -16.99
CA GLY A 52 -12.90 -26.70 -15.66
C GLY A 52 -11.67 -26.59 -14.75
N LEU A 53 -10.85 -27.65 -14.71
CA LEU A 53 -9.64 -27.70 -13.89
C LEU A 53 -8.61 -26.60 -14.25
N GLN A 54 -8.53 -26.21 -15.52
CA GLN A 54 -7.63 -25.15 -15.95
C GLN A 54 -8.12 -23.77 -15.48
N ILE A 55 -9.44 -23.56 -15.45
CA ILE A 55 -10.05 -22.33 -14.91
C ILE A 55 -9.81 -22.29 -13.40
N ASP A 56 -10.05 -23.40 -12.69
CA ASP A 56 -9.83 -23.49 -11.24
C ASP A 56 -8.37 -23.19 -10.86
N PHE A 57 -7.41 -23.72 -11.62
CA PHE A 57 -5.99 -23.43 -11.39
C PHE A 57 -5.65 -21.95 -11.58
N LYS A 58 -6.20 -21.31 -12.62
CA LYS A 58 -6.02 -19.87 -12.85
C LYS A 58 -6.66 -19.02 -11.74
N MET A 59 -7.87 -19.39 -11.31
CA MET A 59 -8.58 -18.74 -10.21
C MET A 59 -7.80 -18.86 -8.90
N TRP A 60 -7.22 -20.03 -8.62
CA TRP A 60 -6.35 -20.21 -7.47
C TRP A 60 -5.12 -19.31 -7.54
N GLY A 61 -4.44 -19.25 -8.69
CA GLY A 61 -3.29 -18.38 -8.90
C GLY A 61 -3.62 -16.89 -8.68
N LEU A 62 -4.74 -16.41 -9.22
CA LEU A 62 -5.19 -15.04 -9.01
C LEU A 62 -5.52 -14.76 -7.53
N ARG A 63 -6.10 -15.73 -6.82
CA ARG A 63 -6.37 -15.60 -5.38
C ARG A 63 -5.08 -15.42 -4.60
N THR A 64 -4.07 -16.24 -4.86
CA THR A 64 -2.76 -16.14 -4.19
C THR A 64 -2.09 -14.79 -4.47
N ILE A 65 -2.15 -14.29 -5.70
CA ILE A 65 -1.63 -12.96 -6.05
C ILE A 65 -2.39 -11.86 -5.29
N ALA A 66 -3.73 -11.94 -5.23
CA ALA A 66 -4.54 -10.98 -4.49
C ALA A 66 -4.19 -10.97 -2.99
N GLU A 67 -4.03 -12.14 -2.37
CA GLU A 67 -3.65 -12.30 -0.97
C GLU A 67 -2.28 -11.67 -0.65
N ASP A 68 -1.28 -11.88 -1.52
CA ASP A 68 0.04 -11.23 -1.40
C ASP A 68 -0.06 -9.70 -1.54
N LEU A 69 -0.79 -9.21 -2.55
CA LEU A 69 -0.96 -7.77 -2.77
C LEU A 69 -1.68 -7.09 -1.59
N LEU A 70 -2.74 -7.69 -1.07
CA LEU A 70 -3.46 -7.18 0.12
C LEU A 70 -2.54 -7.14 1.34
N THR A 71 -1.72 -8.17 1.54
CA THR A 71 -0.74 -8.23 2.63
C THR A 71 0.26 -7.07 2.54
N ARG A 72 0.79 -6.81 1.33
CA ARG A 72 1.70 -5.68 1.07
C ARG A 72 1.04 -4.32 1.28
N GLN A 73 -0.23 -4.19 0.90
CA GLN A 73 -0.99 -2.96 1.11
C GLN A 73 -1.20 -2.70 2.61
N TYR A 74 -1.60 -3.73 3.35
CA TYR A 74 -1.83 -3.63 4.79
C TYR A 74 -0.54 -3.26 5.55
N ALA A 75 0.59 -3.88 5.18
CA ALA A 75 1.89 -3.54 5.76
C ALA A 75 2.27 -2.06 5.56
N LYS A 76 1.99 -1.49 4.37
CA LYS A 76 2.25 -0.07 4.07
C LYS A 76 1.35 0.87 4.86
N ILE A 77 0.07 0.52 4.98
CA ILE A 77 -0.88 1.28 5.81
C ILE A 77 -0.43 1.27 7.27
N ASN A 78 -0.01 0.12 7.80
CA ASN A 78 0.51 0.03 9.16
C ASN A 78 1.76 0.89 9.36
N ARG A 79 2.67 0.92 8.38
CA ARG A 79 3.84 1.82 8.45
C ARG A 79 3.41 3.27 8.48
N MET A 80 2.45 3.68 7.65
CA MET A 80 1.93 5.03 7.65
C MET A 80 1.32 5.42 9.00
N VAL A 81 0.53 4.53 9.61
CA VAL A 81 -0.02 4.73 10.96
C VAL A 81 1.09 4.83 12.02
N ALA A 82 2.16 4.03 11.91
CA ALA A 82 3.30 4.12 12.82
C ALA A 82 4.00 5.48 12.70
N VAL A 83 4.24 5.98 11.48
CA VAL A 83 4.80 7.32 11.26
C VAL A 83 3.93 8.40 11.91
N TYR A 84 2.60 8.36 11.73
CA TYR A 84 1.71 9.31 12.38
C TYR A 84 1.80 9.28 13.91
N LYS A 85 1.93 8.09 14.51
CA LYS A 85 2.09 7.95 15.97
C LYS A 85 3.44 8.49 16.45
N GLU A 86 4.52 8.19 15.74
CA GLU A 86 5.86 8.72 16.03
C GLU A 86 5.86 10.25 16.04
N GLU A 87 5.20 10.87 15.07
CA GLU A 87 5.08 12.33 14.99
C GLU A 87 4.22 12.92 16.12
N GLN A 88 3.08 12.29 16.45
CA GLN A 88 2.26 12.73 17.58
C GLN A 88 3.03 12.67 18.90
N ASP A 89 3.83 11.63 19.12
CA ASP A 89 4.62 11.48 20.34
C ASP A 89 5.76 12.50 20.41
N LYS A 90 6.39 12.85 19.27
CA LYS A 90 7.37 13.96 19.21
C LYS A 90 6.72 15.29 19.62
N MET A 91 5.54 15.61 19.07
CA MET A 91 4.83 16.85 19.40
C MET A 91 4.47 16.94 20.89
N LYS A 92 4.00 15.83 21.50
CA LYS A 92 3.72 15.77 22.95
C LYS A 92 4.97 16.02 23.81
N ARG A 93 6.13 15.51 23.39
CA ARG A 93 7.41 15.69 24.10
C ARG A 93 8.01 17.09 23.96
N VAL A 94 7.63 17.84 22.93
CA VAL A 94 8.08 19.23 22.72
C VAL A 94 7.19 20.23 23.46
N ALA A 95 5.93 19.87 23.76
CA ALA A 95 4.94 20.73 24.41
C ALA A 95 4.85 20.56 25.94
N GLY A 96 5.63 19.66 26.55
CA GLY A 96 5.68 19.41 28.00
C GLY A 96 7.06 19.71 28.56
#